data_AF-A7AQZ1-F1
#
_entry.id   AF-A7AQZ1-F1
#
_cell.length_a   1.000
_cell.length_b   1.000
_cell.length_c   1.000
_cell.angle_alpha   90.00
_cell.angle_beta   90.00
_cell.angle_gamma   90.00
#
_symmetry.space_group_name_H-M   'P 1'
#
loop_
_entity.id
_entity.type
_entity.pdbx_description
1 polymer ?
#
loop_
_entity_poly.entity_id
_entity_poly.type
_entity_poly.pdbx_seq_one_letter_code
_entity_poly.pdbx_strand_id
1 'polypeptide(L)'
;MHGMLQRLLREVSRVREVASTFSNPVFRNYFVSKAEEELRLLKECGPLSSTELEARLNKNIELAAILERQSSVQNLYYNLEPRVEK
;
A
#
# COMPACT_ATOMS: atom_id res chain seq x y z
N MET A 1 -5.43 -21.70 -7.86
CA MET A 1 -4.58 -21.12 -6.80
C MET A 1 -3.47 -20.21 -7.33
N HIS A 2 -2.64 -20.66 -8.30
CA HIS A 2 -1.50 -19.86 -8.80
C HIS A 2 -1.85 -18.46 -9.35
N GLY A 3 -2.96 -18.32 -10.08
CA GLY A 3 -3.40 -17.02 -10.62
C GLY A 3 -3.87 -16.01 -9.57
N MET A 4 -4.41 -16.47 -8.44
CA MET A 4 -4.89 -15.58 -7.38
C MET A 4 -3.74 -15.01 -6.56
N LEU A 5 -2.73 -15.83 -6.26
CA LEU A 5 -1.48 -15.38 -5.63
C LEU A 5 -0.76 -14.35 -6.50
N GLN A 6 -0.68 -14.56 -7.82
CA GLN A 6 -0.08 -13.58 -8.73
C GLN A 6 -0.84 -12.25 -8.74
N ARG A 7 -2.18 -12.29 -8.71
CA ARG A 7 -2.99 -11.07 -8.58
C ARG A 7 -2.73 -10.36 -7.25
N LEU A 8 -2.70 -11.10 -6.14
CA LEU A 8 -2.39 -10.54 -4.83
C LEU A 8 -1.00 -9.90 -4.80
N LEU A 9 0.04 -10.56 -5.32
CA LEU A 9 1.39 -9.99 -5.39
C LEU A 9 1.43 -8.68 -6.20
N ARG A 10 0.65 -8.58 -7.29
CA ARG A 10 0.51 -7.34 -8.07
C ARG A 10 -0.16 -6.25 -7.25
N GLU A 11 -1.25 -6.55 -6.55
CA GLU A 11 -1.96 -5.56 -5.74
C GLU A 11 -1.12 -5.07 -4.56
N VAL A 12 -0.37 -5.94 -3.87
CA VAL A 12 0.56 -5.50 -2.81
C VAL A 12 1.69 -4.65 -3.39
N SER A 13 2.18 -4.97 -4.60
CA SER A 13 3.16 -4.12 -5.29
C SER A 13 2.59 -2.74 -5.62
N ARG A 14 1.33 -2.67 -6.05
CA ARG A 14 0.61 -1.41 -6.27
C ARG A 14 0.47 -0.59 -4.99
N VAL A 15 0.13 -1.22 -3.86
CA VAL A 15 0.10 -0.55 -2.54
C VAL A 15 1.45 0.11 -2.24
N ARG A 16 2.56 -0.59 -2.48
CA ARG A 16 3.92 -0.03 -2.31
C ARG A 16 4.17 1.17 -3.22
N GLU A 17 3.80 1.07 -4.50
CA GLU A 17 3.99 2.14 -5.48
C GLU A 17 3.20 3.39 -5.08
N VAL A 18 1.93 3.24 -4.72
CA VAL A 18 1.11 4.35 -4.24
C VAL A 18 1.66 4.93 -2.94
N ALA A 19 2.09 4.09 -2.00
CA ALA A 19 2.70 4.54 -0.75
C ALA A 19 3.98 5.37 -0.99
N SER A 20 4.73 5.08 -2.04
CA SER A 20 5.97 5.80 -2.37
C SER A 20 5.74 7.26 -2.81
N THR A 21 4.53 7.61 -3.25
CA THR A 21 4.18 8.96 -3.72
C THR A 21 3.84 9.93 -2.59
N PHE A 22 3.73 9.45 -1.35
CA PHE A 22 3.48 10.30 -0.20
C PHE A 22 4.68 11.23 0.08
N SER A 23 4.40 12.53 0.16
CA SER A 23 5.39 13.55 0.52
C SER A 23 5.81 13.41 1.99
N ASN A 24 4.86 13.03 2.85
CA ASN A 24 5.15 12.79 4.27
C ASN A 24 5.98 11.50 4.43
N PRO A 25 7.22 11.59 4.94
CA PRO A 25 8.12 10.45 5.05
C PRO A 25 7.66 9.40 6.06
N VAL A 26 6.91 9.79 7.09
CA VAL A 26 6.40 8.85 8.10
C VAL A 26 5.38 7.90 7.48
N PHE A 27 4.40 8.45 6.76
CA PHE A 27 3.38 7.65 6.06
C PHE A 27 3.99 6.82 4.94
N ARG A 28 4.86 7.42 4.12
CA ARG A 28 5.59 6.73 3.05
C ARG A 28 6.33 5.51 3.59
N ASN A 29 7.22 5.72 4.57
CA ASN A 29 8.08 4.66 5.09
C ASN A 29 7.26 3.55 5.76
N TYR A 30 6.22 3.90 6.50
CA TYR A 30 5.35 2.92 7.15
C TYR A 30 4.66 2.00 6.12
N PHE A 31 3.97 2.57 5.14
CA PHE A 31 3.20 1.77 4.18
C PHE A 31 4.09 1.02 3.19
N VAL A 32 5.22 1.62 2.77
CA VAL A 32 6.22 0.92 1.94
C VAL A 32 6.77 -0.30 2.69
N SER A 33 7.24 -0.12 3.93
CA SER A 33 7.82 -1.22 4.71
C SER A 33 6.79 -2.35 4.94
N LYS A 34 5.53 -2.00 5.17
CA LYS A 34 4.45 -2.99 5.34
C LYS A 34 4.12 -3.76 4.06
N ALA A 35 4.13 -3.09 2.92
CA ALA A 35 3.93 -3.76 1.63
C ALA A 35 5.11 -4.69 1.29
N GLU A 36 6.35 -4.30 1.61
CA GLU A 36 7.53 -5.14 1.41
C GLU A 36 7.53 -6.37 2.32
N GLU A 37 7.15 -6.21 3.59
CA GLU A 37 6.97 -7.31 4.53
C GLU A 37 5.94 -8.33 4.00
N GLU A 38 4.77 -7.86 3.55
CA GLU A 38 3.73 -8.74 3.00
C GLU A 38 4.19 -9.42 1.71
N LEU A 39 4.88 -8.72 0.80
CA LEU A 39 5.43 -9.33 -0.42
C LEU A 39 6.42 -10.45 -0.11
N ARG A 40 7.25 -10.26 0.92
CA ARG A 40 8.18 -11.29 1.38
C ARG A 40 7.42 -12.48 1.95
N LEU A 41 6.46 -12.25 2.84
CA LEU A 41 5.63 -13.31 3.43
C LEU A 41 4.88 -14.10 2.36
N LEU A 42 4.29 -13.44 1.35
CA LEU A 42 3.57 -14.13 0.27
C LEU A 42 4.46 -14.96 -0.65
N LYS A 43 5.76 -14.67 -0.71
CA LYS A 43 6.75 -15.46 -1.47
C LYS A 43 7.32 -16.62 -0.65
N GLU A 44 7.43 -16.44 0.66
CA GLU A 44 8.04 -17.40 1.59
C GLU A 44 7.02 -18.35 2.23
N CYS A 45 5.77 -17.92 2.42
CA CYS A 45 4.72 -18.75 3.00
C CYS A 45 4.30 -19.85 2.02
N GLY A 46 4.08 -21.05 2.58
CA GLY A 46 3.53 -22.21 1.88
C GLY A 46 2.09 -21.98 1.36
N PRO A 47 1.43 -23.03 0.86
CA PRO A 47 0.15 -22.89 0.18
C PRO A 47 -0.92 -22.26 1.10
N LEU A 48 -1.30 -21.02 0.79
CA LEU A 48 -2.42 -20.32 1.39
C LEU A 48 -3.74 -20.90 0.88
N SER A 49 -4.76 -20.90 1.73
CA SER A 49 -6.11 -21.28 1.32
C SER A 49 -6.69 -20.27 0.31
N SER A 50 -7.58 -20.71 -0.57
CA SER A 50 -8.24 -19.83 -1.55
C SER A 50 -9.01 -18.69 -0.87
N THR A 51 -9.70 -18.97 0.25
CA THR A 51 -10.44 -17.97 1.02
C THR A 51 -9.51 -16.90 1.61
N GLU A 52 -8.35 -17.31 2.11
CA GLU A 52 -7.38 -16.38 2.68
C GLU A 52 -6.73 -15.51 1.60
N LEU A 53 -6.41 -16.09 0.43
CA LEU A 53 -5.92 -15.33 -0.72
C LEU A 53 -6.94 -14.28 -1.19
N GLU A 54 -8.23 -14.63 -1.24
CA GLU A 54 -9.29 -13.72 -1.68
C GLU A 54 -9.52 -12.60 -0.66
N ALA A 55 -9.55 -12.91 0.63
CA ALA A 55 -9.66 -11.91 1.68
C ALA A 55 -8.49 -10.91 1.67
N ARG A 56 -7.26 -11.41 1.54
CA ARG A 56 -6.06 -10.56 1.42
C ARG A 56 -6.06 -9.74 0.14
N LEU A 57 -6.54 -10.29 -0.97
CA LEU A 57 -6.63 -9.57 -2.25
C LEU A 57 -7.59 -8.38 -2.13
N ASN A 58 -8.81 -8.61 -1.64
CA ASN A 58 -9.81 -7.55 -1.50
C ASN A 58 -9.33 -6.44 -0.55
N LYS A 59 -8.66 -6.83 0.56
CA LYS A 59 -8.07 -5.86 1.49
C LYS A 59 -6.99 -4.99 0.84
N ASN A 60 -6.13 -5.57 0.01
CA ASN A 60 -5.06 -4.80 -0.67
C ASN A 60 -5.61 -3.90 -1.78
N ILE A 61 -6.66 -4.34 -2.50
CA ILE A 61 -7.37 -3.50 -3.48
C ILE A 61 -7.95 -2.26 -2.78
N GLU A 62 -8.66 -2.47 -1.66
CA GLU A 62 -9.25 -1.37 -0.89
C GLU A 62 -8.18 -0.43 -0.34
N LEU A 63 -7.09 -0.98 0.22
CA LEU A 63 -5.98 -0.21 0.74
C LEU A 63 -5.32 0.65 -0.34
N ALA A 64 -5.05 0.10 -1.53
CA ALA A 64 -4.49 0.86 -2.64
C ALA A 64 -5.38 2.05 -3.01
N ALA A 65 -6.70 1.83 -3.13
CA ALA A 65 -7.65 2.89 -3.44
C ALA A 65 -7.73 3.97 -2.34
N ILE A 66 -7.62 3.59 -1.07
CA ILE A 66 -7.53 4.54 0.05
C ILE A 66 -6.25 5.37 -0.04
N LEU A 67 -5.11 4.71 -0.25
CA LEU A 67 -3.81 5.39 -0.34
C LEU A 67 -3.72 6.33 -1.55
N GLU A 68 -4.33 5.99 -2.68
CA GLU A 68 -4.39 6.87 -3.86
C GLU A 68 -5.14 8.17 -3.56
N ARG A 69 -6.28 8.07 -2.86
CA ARG A 69 -7.03 9.25 -2.41
C ARG A 69 -6.25 10.05 -1.36
N GLN A 70 -5.65 9.36 -0.39
CA GLN A 70 -4.94 10.00 0.72
C GLN A 70 -3.64 10.66 0.29
N SER A 71 -2.87 10.06 -0.63
CA SER A 71 -1.67 10.69 -1.18
C SER A 71 -2.02 11.99 -1.92
N SER A 72 -3.12 11.99 -2.68
CA SER A 72 -3.62 13.19 -3.37
C SER A 72 -3.99 14.31 -2.39
N VAL A 73 -4.78 14.01 -1.36
CA VAL A 73 -5.17 15.00 -0.34
C VAL A 73 -3.97 15.44 0.48
N GLN A 74 -3.21 14.51 1.04
CA GLN A 74 -2.10 14.82 1.94
C GLN A 74 -0.99 15.61 1.23
N ASN A 75 -0.67 15.30 -0.02
CA ASN A 75 0.36 16.04 -0.77
C ASN A 75 -0.04 17.50 -1.03
N LEU A 76 -1.33 17.81 -1.16
CA LEU A 76 -1.82 19.19 -1.27
C LEU A 76 -1.60 19.99 0.02
N TYR A 77 -1.72 19.35 1.18
CA TYR A 77 -1.62 20.03 2.49
C TYR A 77 -0.24 19.95 3.13
N TYR A 78 0.60 18.97 2.79
CA TYR A 78 1.90 18.77 3.46
C TYR A 78 2.93 19.86 3.14
N ASN A 79 2.83 20.49 1.96
CA ASN A 79 3.73 21.58 1.54
C ASN A 79 3.16 22.99 1.81
N LEU A 80 1.98 23.10 2.44
CA LEU A 80 1.46 24.38 2.89
C LEU A 80 2.13 24.69 4.24
N GLU A 81 3.33 25.26 4.20
CA GLU A 81 3.84 25.99 5.36
C GLU A 81 2.77 26.99 5.81
N PRO A 82 2.53 27.13 7.13
CA PRO A 82 1.68 28.20 7.61
C PRO A 82 2.35 29.52 7.23
N ARG A 83 1.79 30.22 6.24
CA ARG A 83 2.13 31.61 5.91
C ARG A 83 1.65 32.51 7.05
N VAL A 84 2.32 32.42 8.20
CA VAL A 84 2.24 33.46 9.23
C VAL A 84 3.54 34.22 9.11
N GLU A 85 3.49 35.28 8.29
CA GLU A 85 4.51 36.34 8.35
C GLU A 85 4.56 36.84 9.80
N LYS A 86 5.71 36.72 10.44
CA LYS A 86 5.99 37.31 11.75
C LYS A 86 6.40 38.77 11.60
#